data_AF-A0AAU7FBC2-F1
#
_entry.id   AF-A0AAU7FBC2-F1
#
_cell.length_a   1.000
_cell.length_b   1.000
_cell.length_c   1.000
_cell.angle_alpha   90.00
_cell.angle_beta   90.00
_cell.angle_gamma   90.00
#
_symmetry.space_group_name_H-M   'P 1'
#
loop_
_entity.id
_entity.type
_entity.pdbx_description
1 polymer ?
#
loop_
_entity_poly.entity_id
_entity_poly.type
_entity_poly.pdbx_seq_one_letter_code
_entity_poly.pdbx_strand_id
1 'polypeptide(L)'
;MAAFDSNPPFGFVDEKTRQLIGFDVEIAQAIAKKLGVKLELQATNPANRIPLLIANKVDLVAANFTITDERRKQLEFSTPYFATGQKFIAKKRRAENCG
;
A
#
# COMPACT_ATOMS: atom_id res chain seq x y z
N MET A 1 11.68 -1.93 -3.37
CA MET A 1 10.29 -2.12 -2.91
C MET A 1 9.44 -0.94 -3.34
N ALA A 2 8.12 -1.11 -3.54
CA ALA A 2 7.20 -0.03 -3.89
C ALA A 2 6.15 0.26 -2.80
N ALA A 3 5.82 1.53 -2.59
CA ALA A 3 4.76 2.00 -1.70
C ALA A 3 4.05 3.25 -2.27
N PHE A 4 2.84 3.54 -1.81
CA PHE A 4 2.09 4.73 -2.25
C PHE A 4 2.69 6.03 -1.71
N ASP A 5 2.54 7.10 -2.49
CA ASP A 5 3.01 8.46 -2.14
C ASP A 5 1.88 9.46 -1.84
N SER A 6 0.62 9.03 -2.04
CA SER A 6 -0.57 9.88 -1.97
C SER A 6 -1.77 9.15 -1.33
N ASN A 7 -1.53 8.25 -0.37
CA ASN A 7 -2.57 7.46 0.29
C ASN A 7 -2.35 7.37 1.82
N PRO A 8 -2.49 8.48 2.56
CA PRO A 8 -2.42 8.44 4.02
C PRO A 8 -3.53 7.57 4.62
N PRO A 9 -3.27 6.83 5.72
CA PRO A 9 -2.02 6.78 6.48
C PRO A 9 -1.02 5.71 5.99
N PHE A 10 -1.33 5.03 4.89
CA PHE A 10 -0.59 3.84 4.44
C PHE A 10 0.74 4.18 3.77
N GLY A 11 0.75 5.17 2.89
CA GLY A 11 1.94 5.65 2.23
C GLY A 11 1.72 7.05 1.68
N PHE A 12 2.56 8.00 2.10
CA PHE A 12 2.45 9.40 1.68
C PHE A 12 3.80 10.12 1.82
N VAL A 13 3.97 11.20 1.05
CA VAL A 13 5.15 12.06 1.19
C VAL A 13 4.93 13.04 2.34
N ASP A 14 5.81 13.01 3.33
CA ASP A 14 5.83 14.03 4.38
C ASP A 14 6.20 15.39 3.79
N GLU A 15 5.39 16.41 4.06
CA GLU A 15 5.56 17.73 3.45
C GLU A 15 6.85 18.43 3.89
N LYS A 16 7.31 18.18 5.12
CA LYS A 16 8.46 18.87 5.72
C LYS A 16 9.78 18.24 5.28
N THR A 17 9.85 16.91 5.34
CA THR A 17 11.06 16.13 5.09
C THR A 17 11.17 15.65 3.65
N ARG A 18 10.06 15.68 2.90
CA ARG A 18 9.93 15.13 1.54
C ARG A 18 10.20 13.62 1.48
N GLN A 19 10.16 12.93 2.61
CA GLN A 19 10.36 11.49 2.70
C GLN A 19 9.05 10.74 2.52
N LEU A 20 9.14 9.56 1.89
CA LEU A 20 8.02 8.63 1.86
C LEU A 20 7.86 8.01 3.25
N ILE A 21 6.69 8.17 3.86
CA ILE A 21 6.36 7.66 5.19
C ILE A 21 4.98 6.99 5.19
N GLY A 22 4.64 6.34 6.31
CA GLY A 22 3.35 5.68 6.50
C GLY A 22 3.49 4.21 6.85
N PHE A 23 2.35 3.59 7.15
CA PHE A 23 2.32 2.21 7.66
C PHE A 23 2.97 1.18 6.72
N ASP A 24 2.70 1.23 5.41
CA ASP A 24 3.30 0.29 4.46
C ASP A 24 4.81 0.52 4.31
N VAL A 25 5.27 1.76 4.48
CA VAL A 25 6.70 2.11 4.47
C VAL A 25 7.41 1.52 5.68
N GLU A 26 6.79 1.59 6.86
CA GLU A 26 7.31 0.98 8.09
C GLU A 26 7.40 -0.54 7.97
N ILE A 27 6.41 -1.19 7.35
CA ILE A 27 6.45 -2.62 7.04
C ILE A 27 7.62 -2.94 6.10
N ALA A 28 7.80 -2.17 5.03
CA ALA A 28 8.92 -2.36 4.10
C ALA A 28 10.29 -2.19 4.80
N GLN A 29 10.43 -1.21 5.69
CA GLN A 29 11.62 -1.01 6.53
C GLN A 29 11.88 -2.20 7.45
N ALA A 30 10.85 -2.72 8.12
CA ALA A 30 10.97 -3.88 9.00
C ALA A 30 11.40 -5.14 8.23
N ILE A 31 10.84 -5.38 7.04
CA ILE A 31 11.23 -6.49 6.16
C ILE A 31 12.69 -6.35 5.74
N ALA A 32 13.09 -5.18 5.22
CA ALA A 32 14.47 -4.95 4.78
C ALA A 32 15.48 -5.13 5.92
N LYS A 33 15.17 -4.61 7.11
CA LYS A 33 15.97 -4.80 8.32
C LYS A 33 16.11 -6.27 8.69
N LYS A 34 15.02 -7.04 8.64
CA LYS A 34 15.03 -8.48 8.97
C LYS A 34 15.82 -9.30 7.95
N LEU A 35 15.83 -8.88 6.69
CA LEU A 35 16.60 -9.50 5.61
C LEU A 35 18.07 -9.03 5.57
N GLY A 36 18.43 -8.00 6.32
CA GLY A 36 19.79 -7.44 6.30
C GLY A 36 20.14 -6.72 4.99
N VAL A 37 19.14 -6.22 4.25
CA VAL A 37 19.31 -5.55 2.96
C VAL A 37 19.05 -4.05 3.06
N LYS A 38 19.66 -3.27 2.16
CA LYS A 38 19.33 -1.85 2.01
C LYS A 38 17.94 -1.70 1.43
N LEU A 39 17.08 -0.93 2.10
CA LEU A 39 15.77 -0.58 1.56
C LEU A 39 15.91 0.50 0.48
N GLU A 40 15.40 0.21 -0.71
CA GLU A 40 15.14 1.21 -1.76
C GLU A 40 13.64 1.29 -2.03
N LEU A 41 13.07 2.48 -1.84
CA LEU A 41 11.64 2.74 -2.02
C LEU A 41 11.40 3.43 -3.35
N GLN A 42 10.48 2.87 -4.13
CA GLN A 42 9.92 3.50 -5.31
C GLN A 42 8.47 3.89 -5.03
N ALA A 43 8.15 5.17 -5.23
CA ALA A 43 6.77 5.64 -5.18
C ALA A 43 5.94 4.96 -6.28
N THR A 44 4.70 4.60 -5.96
CA THR A 44 3.75 4.01 -6.92
C THR A 44 2.33 4.49 -6.68
N ASN A 45 1.40 4.01 -7.50
CA ASN A 45 -0.02 4.29 -7.43
C ASN A 45 -0.83 3.03 -7.79
N PRO A 46 -2.18 3.07 -7.68
CA PRO A 46 -2.99 1.87 -7.91
C PRO A 46 -2.86 1.21 -9.28
N ALA A 47 -2.57 1.99 -10.32
CA ALA A 47 -2.40 1.49 -11.68
C ALA A 47 -1.01 0.88 -11.91
N ASN A 48 0.03 1.44 -11.28
CA ASN A 48 1.42 1.12 -11.59
C ASN A 48 2.04 0.05 -10.68
N ARG A 49 1.48 -0.21 -9.49
CA ARG A 49 2.10 -1.13 -8.52
C ARG A 49 2.29 -2.56 -9.06
N ILE A 50 1.37 -3.06 -9.89
CA ILE A 50 1.48 -4.39 -10.51
C ILE A 50 2.47 -4.38 -11.69
N PRO A 51 2.35 -3.46 -12.68
CA PRO A 51 3.34 -3.36 -13.76
C PRO A 51 4.79 -3.24 -13.28
N LEU A 52 5.06 -2.47 -12.22
CA LEU A 52 6.40 -2.33 -11.66
C LEU A 52 6.97 -3.66 -11.16
N LEU A 53 6.15 -4.47 -10.50
CA LEU A 53 6.54 -5.77 -9.97
C LEU A 53 6.79 -6.77 -11.11
N ILE A 54 5.86 -6.87 -12.07
CA ILE A 54 6.00 -7.79 -13.22
C ILE A 54 7.18 -7.42 -14.11
N ALA A 55 7.48 -6.12 -14.27
CA ALA A 55 8.63 -5.64 -15.03
C ALA A 55 9.96 -5.74 -14.27
N ASN A 56 9.99 -6.38 -13.08
CA ASN A 56 11.15 -6.48 -12.20
C ASN A 56 11.81 -5.12 -11.89
N LYS A 57 11.01 -4.04 -11.82
CA LYS A 57 11.49 -2.72 -11.37
C LYS A 57 11.51 -2.62 -9.85
N VAL A 58 10.71 -3.45 -9.17
CA VAL A 58 10.72 -3.63 -7.72
C VAL A 58 10.52 -5.10 -7.39
N ASP A 59 11.10 -5.55 -6.28
CA ASP A 59 10.99 -6.96 -5.85
C ASP A 59 9.75 -7.23 -4.97
N LEU A 60 9.17 -6.18 -4.37
CA LEU A 60 8.04 -6.28 -3.45
C LEU A 60 7.19 -5.02 -3.50
N VAL A 61 5.87 -5.19 -3.36
CA VAL A 61 4.89 -4.11 -3.24
C VAL A 61 4.28 -4.14 -1.84
N ALA A 62 4.44 -3.06 -1.09
CA ALA A 62 3.75 -2.79 0.18
C ALA A 62 2.87 -1.55 -0.05
N ALA A 63 1.59 -1.77 -0.36
CA ALA A 63 0.67 -0.71 -0.80
C ALA A 63 -0.79 -1.12 -0.51
N ASN A 64 -1.10 -1.36 0.77
CA ASN A 64 -2.38 -1.80 1.34
C ASN A 64 -3.25 -2.63 0.37
N PHE A 65 -2.63 -3.65 -0.20
CA PHE A 65 -3.11 -4.25 -1.44
C PHE A 65 -4.04 -5.43 -1.14
N THR A 66 -5.33 -5.26 -1.44
CA THR A 66 -6.33 -6.30 -1.20
C THR A 66 -6.01 -7.57 -1.96
N ILE A 67 -5.95 -8.68 -1.22
CA ILE A 67 -5.77 -10.01 -1.78
C ILE A 67 -7.09 -10.45 -2.42
N THR A 68 -7.06 -10.84 -3.68
CA THR A 68 -8.20 -11.42 -4.41
C THR A 68 -7.74 -12.60 -5.24
N ASP A 69 -8.64 -13.53 -5.56
CA ASP A 69 -8.32 -14.71 -6.36
C ASP A 69 -7.79 -14.33 -7.75
N GLU A 70 -8.36 -13.29 -8.36
CA GLU A 70 -7.89 -12.80 -9.65
C GLU A 70 -6.45 -12.31 -9.60
N ARG A 71 -6.06 -11.61 -8.52
CA ARG A 71 -4.68 -11.14 -8.36
C ARG A 71 -3.73 -12.30 -8.03
N ARG A 72 -4.19 -13.30 -7.28
CA ARG A 72 -3.41 -14.50 -6.95
C ARG A 72 -3.02 -15.33 -8.18
N LYS A 73 -3.76 -15.22 -9.29
CA LYS A 73 -3.38 -15.87 -10.56
C LYS A 73 -2.11 -15.28 -11.18
N GLN A 74 -1.79 -14.03 -10.87
CA GLN A 74 -0.69 -13.28 -11.48
C GLN A 74 0.44 -12.97 -10.49
N LEU A 75 0.14 -12.98 -9.18
CA LEU A 75 1.01 -12.47 -8.12
C LEU A 75 1.00 -13.41 -6.91
N GLU A 76 2.15 -13.54 -6.27
CA GLU A 76 2.24 -14.11 -4.93
C GLU A 76 2.00 -13.03 -3.86
N PHE A 77 1.43 -13.45 -2.74
CA PHE A 77 1.14 -12.58 -1.61
C PHE A 77 1.75 -13.15 -0.33
N SER A 78 2.21 -12.26 0.55
CA SER A 78 2.62 -12.60 1.90
C SER A 78 1.42 -13.08 2.74
N THR A 79 1.71 -13.54 3.95
CA THR A 79 0.71 -13.51 5.03
C THR A 79 0.16 -12.09 5.17
N PRO A 80 -1.18 -11.90 5.28
CA PRO A 80 -1.76 -10.57 5.43
C PRO A 80 -1.19 -9.84 6.65
N TYR A 81 -0.78 -8.59 6.47
CA TYR A 81 -0.27 -7.74 7.56
C TYR A 81 -1.27 -6.68 8.04
N PHE A 82 -2.40 -6.53 7.34
CA PHE A 82 -3.48 -5.60 7.68
C PHE A 82 -4.82 -6.18 7.22
N ALA A 83 -5.85 -6.09 8.07
CA ALA A 83 -7.22 -6.53 7.77
C ALA A 83 -8.21 -5.42 8.16
N THR A 84 -9.19 -5.15 7.29
CA THR A 84 -10.19 -4.12 7.51
C THR A 84 -11.53 -4.49 6.86
N GLY A 85 -12.62 -3.94 7.39
CA GLY A 85 -13.96 -4.05 6.81
C GLY A 85 -14.30 -2.85 5.90
N GLN A 86 -15.15 -3.07 4.90
CA GLN A 86 -15.67 -2.00 4.05
C GLN A 86 -16.89 -1.33 4.72
N LYS A 87 -16.96 -0.01 4.64
CA LYS A 87 -18.09 0.79 5.12
C LYS A 87 -18.49 1.82 4.07
N PHE A 88 -19.78 2.16 4.02
CA PHE A 88 -20.26 3.27 3.22
C PHE A 88 -20.03 4.60 3.93
N ILE A 89 -19.62 5.62 3.18
CA ILE A 89 -19.47 6.99 3.66
C ILE A 89 -20.48 7.85 2.91
N ALA A 90 -21.30 8.59 3.65
CA ALA A 90 -22.26 9.54 3.11
C ALA A 90 -22.12 10.89 3.82
N LYS A 91 -22.51 11.98 3.13
CA LYS A 91 -22.64 13.28 3.78
C LYS A 91 -23.69 13.16 4.89
N LYS A 92 -23.39 13.71 6.08
CA LYS A 92 -24.26 13.68 7.26
C LYS A 92 -25.74 13.99 6.94
N ARG A 93 -25.98 15.06 6.16
CA ARG A 93 -27.32 15.49 5.73
C ARG A 93 -28.13 14.44 4.94
N ARG A 94 -27.47 13.49 4.27
CA ARG A 94 -28.14 12.48 3.43
C ARG A 94 -28.45 11.20 4.21
N ALA A 95 -27.75 10.95 5.32
CA ALA A 95 -27.98 9.80 6.18
C ALA A 95 -29.20 9.99 7.11
N GLU A 96 -29.54 11.24 7.45
CA GLU A 96 -30.69 11.59 8.30
C GLU A 96 -32.05 11.43 7.59
N ASN A 97 -32.07 11.36 6.25
CA ASN A 97 -33.29 11.23 5.44
C ASN A 97 -33.61 9.78 5.01
N CYS A 98 -32.91 8.78 5.57
CA CYS A 98 -33.15 7.36 5.33
C CYS A 98 -33.76 6.67 6.57
N GLY A 99 -34.76 7.32 7.17
CA GLY A 99 -35.64 6.74 8.20
C GLY A 99 -36.94 6.25 7.58
#